data_AF-A0A9D3WHY5-F1
#
_entry.id   AF-A0A9D3WHY5-F1
#
_cell.length_a   1.000
_cell.length_b   1.000
_cell.length_c   1.000
_cell.angle_alpha   90.00
_cell.angle_beta   90.00
_cell.angle_gamma   90.00
#
_symmetry.space_group_name_H-M   'P 1'
#
loop_
_entity.id
_entity.type
_entity.pdbx_description
1 polymer ?
#
loop_
_entity_poly.entity_id
_entity_poly.type
_entity_poly.pdbx_seq_one_letter_code
_entity_poly.pdbx_strand_id
1 'polypeptide(L)'
;MNVRFIQRKTPSHSAKVSDEFRKSKGLILVTSNLPAGVDYPDVTLVIQVGAPSNRAQYIHRLGGTGHGKKAQGMLLLAPYGRISFYLASRIWQLQRLLCLWWIQTLIEKYG
;
A
#
# COMPACT_ATOMS: atom_id res chain seq x y z
N MET A 1 6.85 19.04 16.61
CA MET A 1 6.82 17.66 16.08
C MET A 1 7.36 17.71 14.66
N ASN A 2 8.51 17.08 14.38
CA ASN A 2 9.21 17.23 13.11
C ASN A 2 8.87 16.07 12.17
N VAL A 3 8.03 16.36 11.17
CA VAL A 3 7.58 15.38 10.17
C VAL A 3 8.17 15.75 8.80
N ARG A 4 8.59 14.74 8.03
CA ARG A 4 9.07 14.88 6.66
C ARG A 4 8.24 13.99 5.74
N PHE A 5 7.93 14.51 4.57
CA PHE A 5 7.12 13.82 3.57
C PHE A 5 7.97 13.56 2.33
N ILE A 6 8.00 12.31 1.89
CA ILE A 6 8.45 11.95 0.55
C ILE A 6 7.20 11.71 -0.29
N GLN A 7 6.93 12.63 -1.21
CA GLN A 7 5.95 12.45 -2.26
C GLN A 7 6.65 12.12 -3.57
N ARG A 8 5.89 11.63 -4.56
CA ARG A 8 6.37 11.32 -5.91
C ARG A 8 6.81 12.64 -6.60
N LYS A 9 8.04 13.06 -6.31
CA LYS A 9 8.76 14.19 -6.89
C LYS A 9 10.00 13.66 -7.61
N THR A 10 10.85 14.55 -8.11
CA THR A 10 12.12 14.19 -8.73
C THR A 10 12.97 13.29 -7.80
N PRO A 11 13.77 12.36 -8.36
CA PRO A 11 14.65 11.49 -7.57
C PRO A 11 15.58 12.28 -6.63
N SER A 12 16.04 13.45 -7.08
CA SER A 12 16.89 14.36 -6.31
C SER A 12 16.22 14.90 -5.05
N HIS A 13 14.92 15.18 -5.09
CA HIS A 13 14.18 15.63 -3.90
C HIS A 13 14.06 14.50 -2.86
N SER A 14 13.72 13.30 -3.31
CA SER A 14 13.57 12.13 -2.44
C SER A 14 14.88 11.74 -1.76
N ALA A 15 16.01 11.88 -2.48
CA ALA A 15 17.35 11.65 -1.93
C ALA A 15 17.70 12.67 -0.83
N LYS A 16 17.43 13.97 -1.04
CA LYS A 16 17.68 15.02 -0.05
C LYS A 16 16.89 14.81 1.24
N VAL A 17 15.59 14.51 1.14
CA VAL A 17 14.73 14.25 2.30
C VAL A 17 15.17 12.99 3.04
N SER A 18 15.57 11.94 2.30
CA SER A 18 16.09 10.71 2.91
C SER A 18 17.40 10.96 3.66
N ASP A 19 18.29 11.81 3.12
CA ASP A 19 19.55 12.17 3.77
C ASP A 19 19.34 13.00 5.03
N GLU A 20 18.42 13.97 5.00
CA GLU A 20 18.02 14.74 6.17
C GLU A 20 17.43 13.83 7.26
N PHE A 21 16.62 12.85 6.86
CA PHE A 21 16.03 11.87 7.78
C PHE A 21 17.11 11.01 8.47
N ARG A 22 18.11 10.51 7.74
CA ARG A 22 19.21 9.72 8.31
C ARG A 22 20.09 10.51 9.28
N LYS A 23 20.29 11.81 9.02
CA LYS A 23 21.16 12.66 9.85
C LYS A 23 20.49 13.14 11.14
N SER A 24 19.17 13.07 11.22
CA SER A 24 18.40 13.63 12.32
C SER A 24 17.87 12.54 13.26
N LYS A 25 17.65 12.89 14.54
CA LYS A 25 17.02 12.00 15.53
C LYS A 25 15.62 12.51 15.87
N GLY A 26 14.65 11.61 16.04
CA GLY A 26 13.28 11.95 16.42
C GLY A 26 12.41 12.53 15.30
N LEU A 27 12.74 12.23 14.04
CA LEU A 27 11.89 12.56 12.89
C LEU A 27 10.88 11.45 12.59
N ILE A 28 9.77 11.85 11.98
CA ILE A 28 8.82 10.92 11.35
C ILE A 28 8.91 11.10 9.83
N LEU A 29 9.19 10.01 9.12
CA LEU A 29 9.18 9.98 7.66
C LEU A 29 7.89 9.34 7.17
N VAL A 30 7.12 10.10 6.39
CA VAL A 30 5.91 9.61 5.73
C VAL A 30 6.19 9.49 4.24
N THR A 31 6.04 8.30 3.68
CA THR A 31 6.25 8.04 2.25
C THR A 31 5.20 7.10 1.67
N SER A 32 4.82 7.29 0.41
CA SER A 32 3.95 6.39 -0.33
C SER A 32 4.70 5.22 -0.97
N ASN A 33 5.99 5.38 -1.23
CA ASN A 33 6.85 4.31 -1.71
C ASN A 33 8.28 4.50 -1.18
N LEU A 34 8.89 3.43 -0.68
CA LEU A 34 10.28 3.48 -0.27
C LEU A 34 11.17 3.55 -1.53
N PRO A 35 12.12 4.49 -1.61
CA PRO A 35 13.12 4.48 -2.67
C PRO A 35 13.92 3.17 -2.59
N ALA A 36 13.98 2.41 -3.68
CA ALA A 36 14.78 1.19 -3.74
C ALA A 36 16.27 1.53 -3.56
N GLY A 37 16.99 0.73 -2.77
CA GLY A 37 18.42 0.93 -2.49
C GLY A 37 18.74 2.01 -1.46
N VAL A 38 17.74 2.49 -0.70
CA VAL A 38 17.94 3.40 0.43
C VAL A 38 17.75 2.66 1.75
N ASP A 39 18.82 2.59 2.53
CA ASP A 39 18.77 2.09 3.91
C ASP A 39 18.53 3.21 4.92
N TYR A 40 17.74 2.87 5.96
CA TYR A 40 17.40 3.76 7.07
C TYR A 40 17.87 3.14 8.38
N PRO A 41 19.14 3.38 8.79
CA PRO A 41 19.64 2.90 10.07
C PRO A 41 18.88 3.55 11.23
N ASP A 42 18.80 2.84 12.35
CA ASP A 42 18.18 3.32 13.61
C ASP A 42 16.67 3.63 13.57
N VAL A 43 15.92 3.13 12.58
CA VAL A 43 14.45 3.20 12.62
C VAL A 43 13.89 2.25 13.68
N THR A 44 13.13 2.80 14.61
CA THR A 44 12.53 2.06 15.74
C THR A 44 11.14 1.53 15.44
N LEU A 45 10.37 2.22 14.60
CA LEU A 45 8.99 1.90 14.30
C LEU A 45 8.67 2.13 12.82
N VAL A 46 8.13 1.10 12.17
CA VAL A 46 7.59 1.17 10.81
C VAL A 46 6.09 0.98 10.88
N ILE A 47 5.33 1.96 10.43
CA ILE A 47 3.87 1.87 10.31
C ILE A 47 3.51 1.77 8.84
N GLN A 48 2.96 0.62 8.45
CA GLN A 48 2.42 0.41 7.11
C GLN A 48 0.92 0.68 7.12
N VAL A 49 0.47 1.65 6.32
CA VAL A 49 -0.95 1.98 6.19
C VAL A 49 -1.51 1.34 4.93
N GLY A 50 -2.56 0.53 5.09
CA GLY A 50 -3.24 -0.16 3.99
C GLY A 50 -2.74 -1.59 3.75
N ALA A 51 -3.60 -2.40 3.14
CA ALA A 51 -3.26 -3.79 2.83
C ALA A 51 -2.21 -3.86 1.70
N PRO A 52 -1.07 -4.54 1.90
CA PRO A 52 -0.11 -4.79 0.82
C PRO A 52 -0.76 -5.70 -0.23
N SER A 53 -0.45 -5.47 -1.51
CA SER A 53 -1.02 -6.25 -2.61
C SER A 53 -0.55 -7.71 -2.60
N ASN A 54 0.65 -7.97 -2.06
CA ASN A 54 1.19 -9.32 -1.90
C ASN A 54 2.17 -9.41 -0.71
N ARG A 55 2.48 -10.64 -0.29
CA ARG A 55 3.43 -10.92 0.81
C ARG A 55 4.83 -10.38 0.51
N ALA A 56 5.28 -10.46 -0.74
CA ALA A 56 6.61 -9.99 -1.13
C ALA A 56 6.76 -8.46 -0.90
N GLN A 57 5.73 -7.69 -1.23
CA GLN A 57 5.68 -6.24 -1.02
C GLN A 57 5.63 -5.90 0.48
N TYR A 58 4.95 -6.69 1.29
CA TYR A 58 4.99 -6.55 2.75
C TYR A 58 6.39 -6.77 3.30
N ILE A 59 7.05 -7.87 2.90
CA ILE A 59 8.41 -8.19 3.32
C ILE A 59 9.39 -7.13 2.82
N HIS A 60 9.25 -6.64 1.59
CA HIS A 60 10.09 -5.57 1.04
C HIS A 60 9.90 -4.22 1.77
N ARG A 61 8.70 -3.93 2.29
CA ARG A 61 8.46 -2.71 3.09
C ARG A 61 9.01 -2.81 4.52
N LEU A 62 9.12 -4.02 5.05
CA LEU A 62 9.79 -4.30 6.33
C LEU A 62 11.31 -4.42 6.17
N GLY A 63 11.76 -4.93 5.01
CA GLY A 63 13.15 -5.17 4.67
C GLY A 63 13.88 -3.85 4.47
N GLY A 64 14.63 -3.45 5.48
CA GLY A 64 15.37 -2.19 5.55
C GLY A 64 15.42 -1.62 6.97
N THR A 65 14.50 -2.04 7.84
CA THR A 65 14.42 -1.61 9.24
C THR A 65 14.65 -2.81 10.16
N GLY A 66 15.91 -3.08 10.51
CA GLY A 66 16.22 -4.21 11.38
C GLY A 66 17.69 -4.60 11.51
N HIS A 67 18.63 -3.91 10.86
CA HIS A 67 20.05 -4.30 10.88
C HIS A 67 20.79 -4.00 12.21
N GLY A 68 20.11 -3.82 13.35
CA GLY A 68 20.86 -3.69 14.62
C GLY A 68 20.10 -3.35 15.89
N LYS A 69 18.86 -2.84 15.82
CA LYS A 69 18.03 -2.55 17.02
C LYS A 69 16.61 -3.08 16.81
N LYS A 70 15.91 -3.35 17.92
CA LYS A 70 14.52 -3.86 17.97
C LYS A 70 13.55 -2.95 17.20
N ALA A 71 13.56 -3.04 15.87
CA ALA A 71 12.64 -2.33 15.01
C ALA A 71 11.28 -3.03 15.07
N GLN A 72 10.24 -2.28 15.41
CA GLN A 72 8.87 -2.79 15.45
C GLN A 72 8.17 -2.45 14.13
N GLY A 73 7.50 -3.44 13.54
CA GLY A 73 6.65 -3.25 12.37
C GLY A 73 5.17 -3.33 12.77
N MET A 74 4.40 -2.27 12.49
CA MET A 74 2.96 -2.24 12.70
C MET A 74 2.24 -2.10 11.36
N LEU A 75 1.22 -2.92 11.13
CA LEU A 75 0.37 -2.85 9.94
C LEU A 75 -1.00 -2.29 10.34
N LEU A 76 -1.31 -1.10 9.86
CA LEU A 76 -2.57 -0.42 10.10
C LEU A 76 -3.52 -0.68 8.93
N LEU A 77 -4.48 -1.59 9.17
CA LEU A 77 -5.53 -1.93 8.21
C LEU A 77 -6.76 -1.06 8.49
N ALA A 78 -6.90 0.04 7.74
CA ALA A 78 -8.16 0.78 7.73
C ALA A 78 -9.23 -0.01 6.94
N PRO A 79 -10.49 -0.05 7.40
CA PRO A 79 -11.56 -0.85 6.79
C PRO A 79 -11.99 -0.41 5.37
N TYR A 80 -11.41 0.66 4.82
CA TYR A 80 -11.83 1.27 3.56
C TYR A 80 -11.62 0.42 2.29
N GLY A 81 -10.75 -0.60 2.30
CA GLY A 81 -10.34 -1.30 1.07
C GLY A 81 -10.95 -2.70 0.84
N ARG A 82 -11.30 -3.45 1.89
CA ARG A 82 -11.71 -4.86 1.74
C ARG A 82 -13.19 -5.02 1.42
N ILE A 83 -14.04 -4.15 1.96
CA ILE A 83 -15.50 -4.23 1.75
C ILE A 83 -15.86 -3.79 0.32
N SER A 84 -15.29 -2.69 -0.20
CA SER A 84 -15.56 -2.23 -1.57
C SER A 84 -15.09 -3.20 -2.65
N PHE A 85 -13.92 -3.83 -2.49
CA PHE A 85 -13.42 -4.77 -3.51
C PHE A 85 -14.21 -6.09 -3.55
N TYR A 86 -14.59 -6.63 -2.38
CA TYR A 86 -15.41 -7.85 -2.30
C TYR A 86 -16.86 -7.62 -2.74
N LEU A 87 -17.47 -6.49 -2.37
CA LEU A 87 -18.84 -6.17 -2.79
C LEU A 87 -18.90 -5.81 -4.27
N ALA A 88 -17.95 -5.01 -4.80
CA ALA A 88 -17.94 -4.66 -6.21
C ALA A 88 -17.73 -5.88 -7.13
N SER A 89 -16.87 -6.84 -6.73
CA SER A 89 -16.64 -8.05 -7.51
C SER A 89 -17.83 -9.02 -7.53
N ARG A 90 -18.59 -9.16 -6.43
CA ARG A 90 -19.83 -9.96 -6.44
C ARG A 90 -20.99 -9.28 -7.18
N ILE A 91 -21.12 -7.95 -7.05
CA ILE A 91 -22.17 -7.18 -7.75
C ILE A 91 -21.93 -7.22 -9.27
N TRP A 92 -20.69 -7.11 -9.73
CA TRP A 92 -20.33 -7.25 -11.15
C TRP A 92 -20.60 -8.66 -11.71
N GLN A 93 -20.35 -9.72 -10.94
CA GLN A 93 -20.65 -11.09 -11.37
C GLN A 93 -22.17 -11.34 -11.48
N LEU A 94 -22.96 -10.80 -10.55
CA LEU A 94 -24.41 -10.93 -10.58
C LEU A 94 -25.03 -10.17 -11.77
N GLN A 95 -24.54 -8.98 -12.11
CA GLN A 95 -24.99 -8.25 -13.31
C GLN A 95 -24.65 -9.00 -14.61
N ARG A 96 -23.50 -9.67 -14.69
CA ARG A 96 -23.12 -10.44 -15.88
C ARG A 96 -23.99 -11.69 -16.07
N LEU A 97 -24.33 -12.39 -14.98
CA LEU A 97 -25.22 -13.56 -15.04
C LEU A 97 -26.66 -13.18 -15.37
N LEU A 98 -27.17 -12.08 -14.81
CA LEU A 98 -28.49 -11.55 -15.17
C LEU A 98 -28.57 -11.15 -16.65
N CYS A 99 -27.51 -10.53 -17.18
CA CYS A 99 -27.47 -10.14 -18.59
C CYS A 99 -27.45 -11.35 -19.54
N LEU A 100 -26.67 -12.39 -19.22
CA LEU A 100 -26.64 -13.64 -19.99
C LEU A 100 -27.99 -14.38 -19.91
N TRP A 101 -28.61 -14.43 -18.74
CA TRP A 101 -29.94 -15.02 -18.58
C TRP A 101 -31.00 -14.27 -19.39
N TRP A 102 -30.95 -12.93 -19.41
CA TRP A 102 -31.91 -12.13 -20.17
C TRP A 102 -31.76 -12.30 -21.70
N ILE A 103 -30.53 -12.45 -22.18
CA ILE A 103 -30.25 -12.76 -23.60
C ILE A 103 -30.77 -14.15 -23.95
N GLN A 104 -30.57 -15.14 -23.09
CA GLN A 104 -31.08 -16.51 -23.29
C GLN A 104 -32.62 -16.51 -23.42
N THR A 105 -33.31 -15.83 -22.50
CA THR A 105 -34.77 -15.74 -22.50
C THR A 105 -35.32 -15.01 -23.72
N LEU A 106 -34.61 -13.99 -24.22
CA LEU A 106 -35.00 -13.29 -25.45
C LEU A 106 -34.85 -14.16 -26.70
N ILE A 107 -33.78 -14.96 -26.77
CA ILE A 107 -33.57 -15.92 -27.86
C ILE A 107 -34.66 -16.99 -27.85
N GLU A 108 -35.03 -17.53 -26.68
CA GLU A 108 -36.09 -18.54 -26.55
C GLU A 108 -37.50 -18.01 -26.86
N LYS A 109 -37.73 -16.71 -26.66
CA LYS A 109 -39.06 -16.10 -26.83
C LYS A 109 -39.30 -15.54 -28.23
N TYR A 110 -38.23 -15.23 -28.98
CA TYR A 110 -38.31 -14.55 -30.29
C TYR A 110 -37.51 -15.25 -31.41
N GLY A 111 -36.91 -16.42 -31.14
CA GLY A 111 -36.32 -17.33 -32.13
C GLY A 111 -37.16 -18.59 -32.29
#